data_AF-A0A7I7S434-F1
#
_entry.id   AF-A0A7I7S434-F1
#
_cell.length_a   1.000
_cell.length_b   1.000
_cell.length_c   1.000
_cell.angle_alpha   90.00
_cell.angle_beta   90.00
_cell.angle_gamma   90.00
#
_symmetry.space_group_name_H-M   'P 1'
#
loop_
_entity.id
_entity.type
_entity.pdbx_description
1 polymer ?
#
loop_
_entity_poly.entity_id
_entity_poly.type
_entity_poly.pdbx_seq_one_letter_code
_entity_poly.pdbx_strand_id
1 'polypeptide(L)'
;MDDARVREIERIAGEGGYVSYRVRLQTPSGPRDVTFSGNIFVGPVAVTADTDGQWADEVIDDPRRFGEFYSPDWVRRYVATRQLAAG
;
A
#
# COMPACT_ATOMS: atom_id res chain seq x y z
N MET A 1 -1.11 -17.31 6.70
CA MET A 1 -1.92 -16.31 7.42
C MET A 1 -1.08 -15.05 7.54
N ASP A 2 -1.28 -14.08 6.65
CA ASP A 2 -0.55 -12.80 6.68
C ASP A 2 -1.26 -11.83 7.63
N ASP A 3 -0.95 -11.87 8.93
CA ASP A 3 -1.39 -10.85 9.91
C ASP A 3 -0.52 -9.57 9.78
N ALA A 4 -0.55 -8.96 8.60
CA ALA A 4 0.26 -7.78 8.28
C ALA A 4 -0.39 -6.48 8.82
N ARG A 5 0.10 -5.92 9.92
CA ARG A 5 -0.46 -4.70 10.53
C ARG A 5 0.32 -3.45 10.16
N VAL A 6 -0.37 -2.39 9.79
CA VAL A 6 0.26 -1.08 9.55
C VAL A 6 0.83 -0.52 10.86
N ARG A 7 2.14 -0.22 10.86
CA ARG A 7 2.84 0.44 11.96
C ARG A 7 3.05 1.92 11.68
N GLU A 8 3.47 2.24 10.48
CA GLU A 8 3.82 3.60 10.07
C GLU A 8 3.41 3.84 8.63
N ILE A 9 2.98 5.06 8.33
CA ILE A 9 2.71 5.55 6.98
C ILE A 9 3.38 6.91 6.85
N GLU A 10 4.38 6.99 6.00
CA GLU A 10 4.99 8.25 5.57
C GLU A 10 4.42 8.63 4.19
N ARG A 11 3.91 9.86 4.05
CA ARG A 11 3.45 10.41 2.78
C ARG A 11 4.54 11.26 2.15
N ILE A 12 4.92 10.93 0.93
CA ILE A 12 5.92 11.63 0.12
C ILE A 12 5.20 12.29 -1.05
N ALA A 13 5.24 13.62 -1.09
CA ALA A 13 4.68 14.37 -2.21
C ALA A 13 5.60 14.27 -3.43
N GLY A 14 5.02 13.95 -4.59
CA GLY A 14 5.68 14.06 -5.89
C GLY A 14 5.11 15.24 -6.70
N GLU A 15 5.65 15.42 -7.89
CA GLU A 15 5.18 16.44 -8.83
C GLU A 15 3.91 15.98 -9.58
N GLY A 16 3.17 16.92 -10.18
CA GLY A 16 2.05 16.57 -11.08
C GLY A 16 0.90 15.78 -10.43
N GLY A 17 0.72 15.88 -9.11
CA GLY A 17 -0.30 15.12 -8.38
C GLY A 17 0.12 13.68 -8.03
N TYR A 18 1.37 13.30 -8.26
CA TYR A 18 1.89 12.02 -7.77
C TYR A 18 2.13 12.05 -6.26
N VAL A 19 1.85 10.93 -5.62
CA VAL A 19 2.12 10.70 -4.20
C VAL A 19 2.65 9.28 -4.02
N SER A 20 3.62 9.14 -3.12
CA SER A 20 4.05 7.85 -2.61
C SER A 20 3.74 7.74 -1.11
N TYR A 21 3.32 6.56 -0.68
CA TYR A 21 3.23 6.20 0.73
C TYR A 21 4.26 5.12 1.02
N ARG A 22 5.23 5.41 1.88
CA ARG A 22 6.09 4.38 2.46
C ARG A 22 5.43 3.85 3.72
N VAL A 23 5.28 2.54 3.78
CA VAL A 23 4.45 1.88 4.77
C VAL A 23 5.27 0.79 5.43
N ARG A 24 5.44 0.92 6.74
CA ARG A 24 6.02 -0.16 7.55
C ARG A 24 4.91 -1.05 8.06
N LEU A 25 4.94 -2.30 7.62
CA LEU A 25 4.06 -3.37 8.08
C LEU A 25 4.77 -4.19 9.13
N GLN A 26 4.04 -4.64 10.14
CA GLN A 26 4.45 -5.73 11.02
C GLN A 26 3.80 -7.01 10.52
N THR A 27 4.59 -7.99 10.07
CA THR A 27 4.09 -9.33 9.70
C THR A 27 4.59 -10.38 10.71
N PRO A 28 4.07 -11.61 10.69
CA PRO A 28 4.58 -12.71 11.50
C PRO A 28 6.07 -13.04 11.22
N SER A 29 6.54 -12.76 10.01
CA SER A 29 7.93 -13.00 9.59
C SER A 29 8.87 -11.83 9.88
N GLY A 30 8.36 -10.74 10.47
CA GLY A 30 9.13 -9.54 10.81
C GLY A 30 8.54 -8.24 10.23
N PRO A 31 9.18 -7.10 10.49
CA PRO A 31 8.81 -5.84 9.85
C PRO A 31 9.10 -5.90 8.34
N ARG A 32 8.25 -5.26 7.54
CA ARG A 32 8.36 -5.16 6.08
C ARG A 32 8.05 -3.74 5.64
N ASP A 33 8.83 -3.23 4.71
CA ASP A 33 8.57 -1.91 4.12
C ASP A 33 7.98 -2.09 2.72
N VAL A 34 6.87 -1.38 2.46
CA VAL A 34 6.11 -1.41 1.21
C VAL A 34 5.87 0.02 0.76
N THR A 35 6.01 0.28 -0.53
CA THR A 35 5.71 1.58 -1.11
C THR A 35 4.48 1.49 -2.00
N PHE A 36 3.53 2.42 -1.82
CA PHE A 36 2.40 2.64 -2.70
C PHE A 36 2.63 3.92 -3.48
N SER A 37 2.67 3.87 -4.80
CA SER A 37 2.93 5.05 -5.64
C SER A 37 1.86 5.21 -6.71
N GLY A 38 1.33 6.41 -6.87
CA GLY A 38 0.29 6.68 -7.86
C GLY A 38 -0.02 8.17 -7.96
N ASN A 39 -0.95 8.50 -8.85
CA ASN A 39 -1.45 9.86 -8.99
C ASN A 39 -2.77 10.01 -8.23
N ILE A 40 -2.99 11.13 -7.55
CA ILE A 40 -4.21 11.34 -6.77
C ILE A 40 -5.47 11.52 -7.64
N PHE A 41 -5.30 11.90 -8.92
CA PHE A 41 -6.41 12.15 -9.85
C PHE A 41 -6.72 10.95 -10.74
N VAL A 42 -5.71 10.11 -11.02
CA VAL A 42 -5.81 8.98 -11.96
C VAL A 42 -5.24 7.70 -11.36
N GLY A 43 -5.82 6.55 -11.70
CA GLY A 43 -5.16 5.25 -11.51
C GLY A 43 -4.10 4.99 -12.60
N PRO A 44 -3.27 3.94 -12.46
CA PRO A 44 -3.24 2.94 -11.39
C PRO A 44 -2.38 3.35 -10.18
N VAL A 45 -2.39 2.52 -9.13
CA VAL A 45 -1.44 2.60 -8.00
C VAL A 45 -0.50 1.40 -8.05
N ALA A 46 0.80 1.63 -8.10
CA ALA A 46 1.83 0.60 -7.99
C ALA A 46 2.15 0.33 -6.52
N VAL A 47 2.31 -0.94 -6.18
CA VAL A 47 2.80 -1.42 -4.89
C VAL A 47 4.14 -2.09 -5.12
N THR A 48 5.16 -1.66 -4.40
CA THR A 48 6.49 -2.29 -4.43
C THR A 48 6.91 -2.71 -3.03
N ALA A 49 7.47 -3.92 -2.89
CA ALA A 49 7.98 -4.41 -1.62
C ALA A 49 9.52 -4.41 -1.62
N ASP A 50 10.12 -3.98 -0.51
CA ASP A 50 11.59 -3.88 -0.40
C ASP A 50 12.27 -5.25 -0.28
N THR A 51 11.54 -6.30 0.13
CA THR A 51 12.13 -7.62 0.37
C THR A 51 11.37 -8.76 -0.29
N ASP A 52 12.12 -9.65 -0.94
CA ASP A 52 11.65 -10.92 -1.49
C ASP A 52 10.85 -11.72 -0.43
N GLY A 53 9.59 -12.04 -0.76
CA GLY A 53 8.98 -13.28 -0.28
C GLY A 53 7.56 -13.25 0.31
N GLN A 54 6.89 -12.10 0.50
CA GLN A 54 5.49 -12.11 1.00
C GLN A 54 4.56 -11.09 0.36
N TRP A 55 5.07 -9.91 0.01
CA TRP A 55 4.32 -8.94 -0.78
C TRP A 55 4.97 -8.86 -2.16
N ALA A 56 4.30 -9.37 -3.18
CA ALA A 56 4.74 -9.21 -4.56
C ALA A 56 4.45 -7.79 -5.02
N ASP A 57 5.31 -7.28 -5.91
CA ASP A 57 5.03 -6.08 -6.68
C ASP A 57 3.69 -6.25 -7.41
N GLU A 58 2.85 -5.24 -7.34
CA GLU A 58 1.48 -5.29 -7.83
C GLU A 58 1.07 -3.95 -8.43
N VAL A 59 0.26 -3.98 -9.48
CA VAL A 59 -0.41 -2.80 -10.01
C VAL A 59 -1.91 -2.92 -9.70
N ILE A 60 -2.43 -1.92 -9.01
CA ILE A 60 -3.84 -1.81 -8.66
C ILE A 60 -4.49 -0.90 -9.70
N ASP A 61 -5.15 -1.51 -10.69
CA ASP A 61 -5.77 -0.80 -11.81
C ASP A 61 -6.98 0.04 -11.42
N ASP A 62 -7.76 -0.44 -10.45
CA ASP A 62 -8.90 0.29 -9.88
C ASP A 62 -8.63 0.61 -8.39
N PRO A 63 -7.85 1.65 -8.08
CA PRO A 63 -7.58 2.02 -6.70
C PRO A 63 -8.81 2.62 -6.02
N ARG A 64 -9.81 3.11 -6.78
CA ARG A 64 -10.98 3.79 -6.24
C ARG A 64 -11.90 2.87 -5.45
N ARG A 65 -11.81 1.54 -5.66
CA ARG A 65 -12.51 0.53 -4.83
C ARG A 65 -12.16 0.58 -3.35
N PHE A 66 -11.02 1.19 -2.99
CA PHE A 66 -10.60 1.41 -1.60
C PHE A 66 -10.79 2.86 -1.11
N GLY A 67 -11.49 3.68 -1.89
CA GLY A 67 -11.64 5.12 -1.71
C GLY A 67 -10.64 5.92 -2.55
N GLU A 68 -10.54 7.22 -2.30
CA GLU A 68 -9.62 8.08 -3.05
C GLU A 68 -8.17 7.96 -2.56
N PHE A 69 -7.23 7.85 -3.51
CA PHE A 69 -5.80 7.67 -3.27
C PHE A 69 -5.08 8.99 -2.87
N TYR A 70 -5.66 9.79 -1.97
CA TYR A 70 -5.01 11.01 -1.44
C TYR A 70 -4.69 10.94 0.06
N SER A 71 -5.23 9.95 0.77
CA SER A 71 -5.13 9.81 2.22
C SER A 71 -4.41 8.51 2.64
N PRO A 72 -3.64 8.53 3.74
CA PRO A 72 -3.15 7.33 4.41
C PRO A 72 -4.23 6.29 4.74
N ASP A 73 -5.50 6.69 4.86
CA ASP A 73 -6.60 5.75 5.12
C ASP A 73 -6.85 4.79 3.96
N TRP A 74 -6.54 5.22 2.73
CA TRP A 74 -6.58 4.35 1.56
C TRP A 74 -5.66 3.14 1.75
N VAL A 75 -4.41 3.38 2.20
CA VAL A 75 -3.42 2.33 2.49
C VAL A 75 -3.95 1.37 3.56
N ARG A 76 -4.54 1.89 4.64
CA ARG A 76 -5.09 1.06 5.72
C ARG A 76 -6.21 0.14 5.21
N ARG A 77 -7.12 0.65 4.39
CA ARG A 77 -8.20 -0.14 3.78
C ARG A 77 -7.67 -1.19 2.82
N TYR A 78 -6.66 -0.84 2.02
CA TYR A 78 -5.99 -1.79 1.14
C TYR A 78 -5.41 -2.97 1.91
N VAL A 79 -4.58 -2.67 2.94
CA VAL A 79 -3.94 -3.70 3.78
C VAL A 79 -5.00 -4.57 4.45
N ALA A 80 -6.05 -3.99 5.05
CA ALA A 80 -7.11 -4.75 5.68
C ALA A 80 -7.86 -5.67 4.69
N THR A 81 -8.12 -5.20 3.46
CA THR A 81 -8.78 -6.01 2.43
C THR A 81 -7.90 -7.18 2.00
N ARG A 82 -6.59 -6.95 1.82
CA ARG A 82 -5.63 -8.02 1.48
C ARG A 82 -5.53 -9.08 2.58
N GLN A 83 -5.59 -8.68 3.85
CA GLN A 83 -5.63 -9.61 4.98
C GLN A 83 -6.88 -10.50 4.94
N LEU A 84 -8.04 -9.92 4.66
CA LEU A 84 -9.30 -10.67 4.56
C LEU A 84 -9.30 -11.66 3.40
N ALA A 85 -8.68 -11.31 2.26
CA ALA A 85 -8.58 -12.19 1.10
C ALA A 85 -7.58 -13.35 1.27
N ALA A 86 -6.67 -13.26 2.25
CA ALA A 86 -5.65 -14.28 2.52
C ALA A 86 -6.04 -15.26 3.65
N GLY A 87 -7.25 -15.12 4.23
CA GLY A 87 -7.82 -16.01 5.25
C GLY A 87 -8.88 -16.94 4.67
#